data_AF-A0A4Q7Z9H1-F1
#
_entry.id   AF-A0A4Q7Z9H1-F1
#
_cell.length_a   1.000
_cell.length_b   1.000
_cell.length_c   1.000
_cell.angle_alpha   90.00
_cell.angle_beta   90.00
_cell.angle_gamma   90.00
#
_symmetry.space_group_name_H-M   'P 1'
#
loop_
_entity.id
_entity.type
_entity.pdbx_description
1 polymer ?
#
loop_
_entity_poly.entity_id
_entity_poly.type
_entity_poly.pdbx_seq_one_letter_code
_entity_poly.pdbx_strand_id
1 'polypeptide(L)'
;MVCIASTPVAGNPLPVNVAAVWGGFLYEGLLAPARDQERVTLILDSWGCGCLELVMAVCEYLPGLWLQIADVWNRHDLDFPGVFEYEVVSAFGAWLGGWLLENNGRLPTFDQAAEAIARLINRFLHQELREFWRGPLCLEAEIGVAH
;
A
#
# COMPACT_ATOMS: atom_id res chain seq x y z
N MET A 1 -8.30 10.08 23.58
CA MET A 1 -9.09 8.84 23.42
C MET A 1 -9.76 8.93 22.06
N VAL A 2 -9.10 8.37 21.05
CA VAL A 2 -9.63 8.33 19.67
C VAL A 2 -10.59 7.15 19.62
N CYS A 3 -11.85 7.40 19.34
CA CYS A 3 -12.86 6.37 19.20
C CYS A 3 -12.66 5.67 17.85
N ILE A 4 -12.13 4.45 17.90
CA ILE A 4 -11.96 3.58 16.74
C ILE A 4 -13.33 2.97 16.45
N ALA A 5 -14.02 3.47 15.43
CA ALA A 5 -15.27 2.90 14.95
C ALA A 5 -15.23 2.79 13.43
N SER A 6 -14.59 1.74 12.93
CA SER A 6 -14.69 1.33 11.53
C SER A 6 -15.66 0.15 11.46
N THR A 7 -16.91 0.43 11.11
CA THR A 7 -17.92 -0.60 10.82
C THR A 7 -17.43 -1.42 9.61
N PRO A 8 -17.31 -2.75 9.68
CA PRO A 8 -16.91 -3.53 8.52
C PRO A 8 -18.02 -3.50 7.46
N VAL A 9 -17.66 -3.12 6.23
CA VAL A 9 -18.56 -3.22 5.07
C VAL A 9 -18.73 -4.70 4.73
N ALA A 10 -19.96 -5.19 4.80
CA ALA A 10 -20.27 -6.61 4.68
C ALA A 10 -20.05 -7.13 3.24
N GLY A 11 -19.19 -8.14 3.10
CA GLY A 11 -19.10 -8.99 1.91
C GLY A 11 -17.71 -9.61 1.65
N ASN A 12 -16.64 -8.85 1.87
CA ASN A 12 -15.27 -9.30 1.62
C ASN A 12 -14.28 -8.49 2.48
N PRO A 13 -14.04 -8.88 3.75
CA PRO A 13 -13.12 -8.15 4.63
C PRO A 13 -11.67 -8.33 4.17
N LEU A 14 -10.83 -7.31 4.41
CA LEU A 14 -9.38 -7.40 4.17
C LEU A 14 -8.80 -8.59 4.95
N PRO A 15 -8.17 -9.59 4.29
CA PRO A 15 -7.57 -10.72 4.97
C PRO A 15 -6.44 -10.30 5.91
N VAL A 16 -6.34 -10.93 7.09
CA VAL A 16 -5.38 -10.54 8.15
C VAL A 16 -3.92 -10.61 7.68
N ASN A 17 -3.57 -11.64 6.90
CA ASN A 17 -2.24 -11.79 6.32
C ASN A 17 -1.92 -10.66 5.33
N VAL A 18 -2.89 -10.28 4.49
CA VAL A 18 -2.75 -9.16 3.55
C VAL A 18 -2.64 -7.84 4.32
N ALA A 19 -3.45 -7.63 5.34
CA ALA A 19 -3.36 -6.45 6.21
C ALA A 19 -1.99 -6.30 6.88
N ALA A 20 -1.40 -7.41 7.36
CA ALA A 20 -0.08 -7.40 7.98
C ALA A 20 1.02 -7.00 6.99
N VAL A 21 1.00 -7.58 5.79
CA VAL A 21 1.96 -7.25 4.73
C VAL A 21 1.77 -5.79 4.31
N TRP A 22 0.55 -5.39 3.98
CA TRP A 22 0.27 -4.03 3.53
C TRP A 22 0.56 -2.97 4.59
N GLY A 23 0.31 -3.25 5.87
CA GLY A 23 0.72 -2.36 6.95
C GLY A 23 2.23 -2.14 6.99
N GLY A 24 3.03 -3.17 6.73
CA GLY A 24 4.49 -3.08 6.62
C GLY A 24 4.95 -2.19 5.46
N PHE A 25 4.38 -2.37 4.28
CA PHE A 25 4.71 -1.57 3.09
C PHE A 25 4.15 -0.14 3.17
N LEU A 26 3.00 0.05 3.82
CA LEU A 26 2.45 1.37 4.09
C LEU A 26 3.38 2.16 5.02
N TYR A 27 3.86 1.52 6.10
CA TYR A 27 4.88 2.09 6.98
C TYR A 27 6.18 2.37 6.24
N GLU A 28 6.61 1.43 5.36
CA GLU A 28 7.81 1.57 4.56
C GLU A 28 7.75 2.83 3.70
N GLY A 29 6.68 3.03 2.93
CA GLY A 29 6.55 4.22 2.09
C GLY A 29 6.37 5.51 2.90
N LEU A 30 5.68 5.43 4.05
CA LEU A 30 5.42 6.59 4.90
C LEU A 30 6.71 7.12 5.54
N LEU A 31 7.49 6.25 6.17
CA LEU A 31 8.61 6.62 7.05
C LEU A 31 9.95 5.96 6.69
N ALA A 32 9.96 4.87 5.92
CA ALA A 32 11.15 4.07 5.67
C ALA A 32 11.88 4.22 4.33
N PRO A 33 11.66 5.23 3.45
CA PRO A 33 12.69 5.55 2.47
C PRO A 33 13.93 6.03 3.25
N ALA A 34 14.81 5.09 3.58
CA ALA A 34 15.89 5.18 4.58
C ALA A 34 17.01 6.17 4.21
N ARG A 35 16.77 7.07 3.27
CA ARG A 35 17.71 8.10 2.82
C ARG A 35 17.40 9.48 3.39
N ASP A 36 16.27 9.66 4.06
CA ASP A 36 15.84 10.97 4.53
C ASP A 36 15.28 10.93 5.97
N GLN A 37 16.20 10.82 6.95
CA GLN A 37 15.86 10.91 8.37
C GLN A 37 15.25 12.28 8.75
N GLU A 38 15.56 13.33 7.98
CA GLU A 38 14.99 14.65 8.16
C GLU A 38 13.50 14.62 7.84
N ARG A 39 13.09 14.01 6.72
CA ARG A 39 11.67 13.82 6.37
C ARG A 39 10.90 13.04 7.43
N VAL A 40 11.48 11.99 8.00
CA VAL A 40 10.84 11.23 9.09
C VAL A 40 10.56 12.13 10.28
N THR A 41 11.55 12.94 10.67
CA THR A 41 11.42 13.90 11.77
C THR A 41 10.34 14.93 11.47
N LEU A 42 10.35 15.51 10.26
CA LEU A 42 9.35 16.49 9.83
C LEU A 42 7.93 15.93 9.82
N ILE A 43 7.74 14.68 9.39
CA ILE A 43 6.42 14.04 9.39
C ILE A 43 5.91 13.86 10.83
N LEU A 44 6.76 13.35 11.72
CA LEU A 44 6.37 13.11 13.12
C LEU A 44 6.13 14.43 13.87
N ASP A 45 6.97 15.45 13.64
CA ASP A 45 6.80 16.79 14.21
C ASP A 45 5.51 17.45 13.70
N SER A 46 5.21 17.31 12.41
CA SER A 46 3.97 17.81 11.81
C SER A 46 2.74 17.09 12.36
N TRP A 47 2.81 15.76 12.49
CA TRP A 47 1.74 14.94 13.06
C TRP A 47 1.45 15.31 14.53
N GLY A 48 2.48 15.63 15.31
CA GLY A 48 2.34 16.12 16.69
C GLY A 48 1.91 15.06 17.70
N CYS A 49 1.85 13.78 17.31
CA CYS A 49 1.60 12.62 18.17
C CYS A 49 2.71 11.57 17.94
N GLY A 50 2.65 10.44 18.66
CA GLY A 50 3.67 9.40 18.53
C GLY A 50 3.61 8.63 17.20
N CYS A 51 4.72 7.99 16.86
CA CYS A 51 4.85 7.16 15.65
C CYS A 51 3.86 5.98 15.66
N LEU A 52 3.62 5.36 16.82
CA LEU A 52 2.64 4.28 16.95
C LEU A 52 1.24 4.78 16.60
N GLU A 53 0.83 5.93 17.13
CA GLU A 53 -0.47 6.55 16.84
C GLU A 53 -0.60 6.91 15.36
N LEU A 54 0.48 7.37 14.72
CA LEU A 54 0.50 7.62 13.28
C LEU A 54 0.26 6.34 12.49
N VAL A 55 0.99 5.27 12.79
CA VAL A 55 0.86 3.97 12.12
C VAL A 55 -0.54 3.41 12.29
N MET A 56 -1.10 3.47 13.50
CA MET A 56 -2.48 3.04 13.74
C MET A 56 -3.47 3.83 12.88
N ALA A 57 -3.33 5.15 12.83
CA ALA A 57 -4.24 6.02 12.08
C ALA A 57 -4.16 5.80 10.57
N VAL A 58 -2.97 5.68 9.98
CA VAL A 58 -2.85 5.43 8.53
C VAL A 58 -3.31 4.03 8.12
N CYS A 59 -3.19 3.04 9.01
CA CYS A 59 -3.69 1.68 8.75
C CYS A 59 -5.22 1.62 8.64
N GLU A 60 -5.96 2.63 9.13
CA GLU A 60 -7.41 2.72 8.96
C GLU A 60 -7.84 2.87 7.48
N TYR A 61 -6.93 3.28 6.59
CA TYR A 61 -7.21 3.36 5.15
C TYR A 61 -7.14 2.01 4.42
N LEU A 62 -6.50 0.98 4.99
CA LEU A 62 -6.29 -0.31 4.33
C LEU A 62 -7.58 -1.03 3.92
N PRO A 63 -8.68 -1.02 4.73
CA PRO A 63 -9.96 -1.57 4.28
C PRO A 63 -10.52 -0.85 3.05
N GLY A 64 -10.31 0.46 2.94
CA GLY A 64 -10.70 1.24 1.76
C GLY A 64 -9.88 0.87 0.52
N LEU A 65 -8.58 0.59 0.70
CA LEU A 65 -7.72 0.08 -0.35
C LEU A 65 -8.18 -1.30 -0.82
N TRP A 66 -8.43 -2.21 0.12
CA TRP A 66 -8.94 -3.55 -0.18
C TRP A 66 -10.24 -3.50 -0.97
N LEU A 67 -11.19 -2.66 -0.57
CA LEU A 67 -12.48 -2.54 -1.24
C LEU A 67 -12.34 -2.19 -2.74
N GLN A 68 -11.32 -1.42 -3.11
CA GLN A 68 -11.10 -1.01 -4.50
C GLN A 68 -10.44 -2.08 -5.37
N ILE A 69 -9.64 -2.98 -4.78
CA ILE A 69 -8.87 -3.99 -5.53
C ILE A 69 -9.37 -5.42 -5.35
N ALA A 70 -10.14 -5.70 -4.30
CA ALA A 70 -10.65 -7.01 -3.90
C ALA A 70 -11.20 -7.84 -5.07
N ASP A 71 -11.98 -7.21 -5.94
CA ASP A 71 -12.60 -7.86 -7.08
C ASP A 71 -11.58 -8.32 -8.13
N VAL A 72 -10.54 -7.51 -8.38
CA VAL A 72 -9.45 -7.85 -9.30
C VAL A 72 -8.54 -8.88 -8.65
N TRP A 73 -8.23 -8.67 -7.37
CA TRP A 73 -7.40 -9.53 -6.52
C TRP A 73 -7.93 -10.96 -6.44
N ASN A 74 -9.25 -11.14 -6.34
CA ASN A 74 -9.87 -12.46 -6.22
C ASN A 74 -10.13 -13.14 -7.57
N ARG A 75 -10.19 -12.39 -8.67
CA ARG A 75 -10.48 -12.93 -10.02
C ARG A 75 -9.24 -13.37 -10.77
N HIS A 76 -8.12 -12.74 -10.48
CA HIS A 76 -6.85 -13.04 -11.11
C HIS A 76 -5.98 -13.79 -10.10
N ASP A 77 -5.33 -14.88 -10.52
CA ASP A 77 -4.08 -15.32 -9.89
C ASP A 77 -3.05 -14.20 -10.17
N LEU A 78 -3.18 -13.09 -9.44
CA LEU A 78 -2.21 -12.00 -9.47
C LEU A 78 -0.94 -12.53 -8.81
N ASP A 79 -0.16 -13.26 -9.59
CA ASP A 79 1.19 -13.72 -9.24
C ASP A 79 2.17 -12.54 -9.36
N PHE A 80 1.92 -11.50 -8.56
CA PHE A 80 2.76 -10.31 -8.47
C PHE A 80 3.33 -10.14 -7.06
N PRO A 81 4.03 -11.14 -6.49
CA PRO A 81 4.54 -11.03 -5.13
C PRO A 81 5.46 -9.82 -5.00
N GLY A 82 5.01 -8.82 -4.25
CA GLY A 82 5.76 -7.60 -3.92
C GLY A 82 5.56 -6.42 -4.86
N VAL A 83 5.12 -6.61 -6.12
CA VAL A 83 5.01 -5.48 -7.07
C VAL A 83 3.86 -4.56 -6.68
N PHE A 84 2.69 -5.14 -6.35
CA PHE A 84 1.53 -4.37 -5.89
C PHE A 84 1.85 -3.62 -4.59
N GLU A 85 2.51 -4.29 -3.65
CA GLU A 85 2.89 -3.71 -2.37
C GLU A 85 3.83 -2.50 -2.53
N TYR A 86 4.77 -2.52 -3.48
CA TYR A 86 5.64 -1.37 -3.75
C TYR A 86 4.92 -0.27 -4.53
N GLU A 87 4.30 -0.61 -5.66
CA GLU A 87 3.75 0.37 -6.62
C GLU A 87 2.46 1.03 -6.12
N VAL A 88 1.70 0.37 -5.24
CA VAL A 88 0.43 0.87 -4.72
C VAL A 88 0.52 1.17 -3.24
N VAL A 89 0.85 0.17 -2.40
CA VAL A 89 0.74 0.32 -0.94
C VAL A 89 1.82 1.26 -0.38
N SER A 90 3.08 1.07 -0.80
CA SER A 90 4.19 1.93 -0.38
C SER A 90 4.08 3.31 -1.01
N ALA A 91 3.72 3.39 -2.30
CA ALA A 91 3.44 4.66 -2.96
C ALA A 91 2.33 5.46 -2.25
N PHE A 92 1.30 4.78 -1.74
CA PHE A 92 0.26 5.41 -0.92
C PHE A 92 0.80 5.90 0.43
N GLY A 93 1.65 5.13 1.10
CA GLY A 93 2.37 5.57 2.31
C GLY A 93 3.21 6.83 2.06
N ALA A 94 3.95 6.86 0.96
CA ALA A 94 4.76 8.02 0.57
C ALA A 94 3.89 9.25 0.31
N TRP A 95 2.76 9.07 -0.37
CA TRP A 95 1.78 10.13 -0.61
C TRP A 95 1.19 10.67 0.71
N LEU A 96 0.85 9.80 1.68
CA LEU A 96 0.38 10.22 3.01
C LEU A 96 1.42 11.06 3.74
N GLY A 97 2.69 10.67 3.66
CA GLY A 97 3.78 11.45 4.27
C GLY A 97 3.92 12.84 3.62
N GLY A 98 3.80 12.94 2.30
CA GLY A 98 3.75 14.23 1.61
C GLY A 98 2.55 15.06 2.03
N TRP A 99 1.37 14.44 2.08
CA TRP A 99 0.13 15.09 2.50
C TRP A 99 0.24 15.70 3.89
N LEU A 100 0.78 14.96 4.87
CA LEU A 100 0.95 15.44 6.24
C LEU A 100 1.80 16.72 6.28
N LEU A 101 2.90 16.75 5.54
CA LEU A 101 3.80 17.90 5.46
C LEU A 101 3.10 19.11 4.82
N GLU A 102 2.30 18.89 3.77
CA GLU A 102 1.59 19.94 3.05
C GLU A 102 0.35 20.46 3.80
N ASN A 103 -0.23 19.65 4.70
CA ASN A 103 -1.52 19.92 5.35
C ASN A 103 -1.40 20.11 6.87
N ASN A 104 -0.24 20.52 7.38
CA ASN A 104 0.00 20.81 8.80
C ASN A 104 -0.37 19.63 9.71
N GLY A 105 0.09 18.43 9.35
CA GLY A 105 -0.11 17.22 10.14
C GLY A 105 -1.51 16.63 10.06
N ARG A 106 -2.41 17.19 9.26
CA ARG A 106 -3.77 16.66 9.11
C ARG A 106 -3.79 15.53 8.09
N LEU A 107 -4.29 14.38 8.52
CA LEU A 107 -4.56 13.25 7.63
C LEU A 107 -5.65 13.61 6.60
N PRO A 108 -5.61 13.02 5.39
CA PRO A 108 -6.65 13.20 4.38
C PRO A 108 -7.98 12.60 4.86
N THR A 109 -9.09 13.08 4.30
CA THR A 109 -10.37 12.39 4.48
C THR A 109 -10.35 11.02 3.78
N PHE A 110 -11.25 10.12 4.17
CA PHE A 110 -11.38 8.81 3.50
C PHE A 110 -11.66 8.96 2.00
N ASP A 111 -12.42 9.97 1.57
CA ASP A 111 -12.67 10.22 0.14
C ASP A 111 -11.40 10.66 -0.61
N GLN A 112 -10.60 11.55 -0.01
CA GLN A 112 -9.33 12.01 -0.58
C GLN A 112 -8.32 10.86 -0.67
N ALA A 113 -8.24 10.04 0.39
CA ALA A 113 -7.43 8.83 0.40
C ALA A 113 -7.90 7.83 -0.66
N ALA A 114 -9.22 7.61 -0.77
CA ALA A 114 -9.81 6.73 -1.75
C ALA A 114 -9.48 7.17 -3.18
N GLU A 115 -9.51 8.48 -3.47
CA GLU A 115 -9.12 9.02 -4.77
C GLU A 115 -7.63 8.80 -5.08
N ALA A 116 -6.76 9.01 -4.08
CA ALA A 116 -5.33 8.74 -4.22
C ALA A 116 -5.05 7.26 -4.49
N ILE A 117 -5.69 6.37 -3.74
CA ILE A 117 -5.63 4.92 -3.93
C ILE A 117 -6.10 4.54 -5.34
N ALA A 118 -7.24 5.08 -5.78
CA ALA A 118 -7.78 4.79 -7.12
C ALA A 118 -6.80 5.17 -8.22
N ARG A 119 -6.12 6.33 -8.11
CA ARG A 119 -5.09 6.75 -9.07
C ARG A 119 -3.89 5.79 -9.10
N LEU A 120 -3.45 5.31 -7.94
CA LEU A 120 -2.34 4.36 -7.84
C LEU A 120 -2.72 2.99 -8.42
N ILE A 121 -3.89 2.46 -8.06
CA ILE A 121 -4.43 1.21 -8.62
C ILE A 121 -4.58 1.32 -10.14
N ASN A 122 -5.18 2.40 -10.64
CA ASN A 122 -5.36 2.58 -12.08
C ASN A 122 -4.01 2.64 -12.80
N ARG A 123 -3.02 3.34 -12.24
CA ARG A 123 -1.66 3.36 -12.79
C ARG A 123 -1.06 1.96 -12.85
N PHE A 124 -1.12 1.23 -11.74
CA PHE A 124 -0.62 -0.14 -11.64
C PHE A 124 -1.26 -1.05 -12.71
N LEU A 125 -2.59 -1.07 -12.79
CA LEU A 125 -3.32 -1.89 -13.76
C LEU A 125 -3.05 -1.48 -15.22
N HIS A 126 -2.79 -0.21 -15.50
CA HIS A 126 -2.44 0.26 -16.84
C HIS A 126 -0.97 0.02 -17.22
N GLN A 127 -0.06 0.05 -16.25
CA GLN A 127 1.36 -0.22 -16.42
C GLN A 127 1.63 -1.72 -16.59
N GLU A 128 0.91 -2.58 -15.86
CA GLU A 128 1.01 -4.04 -15.98
C GLU A 128 0.44 -4.60 -17.29
N LEU A 129 -0.44 -3.86 -17.98
CA LEU A 129 -0.99 -4.26 -19.29
C LEU A 129 -0.13 -3.85 -20.49
N ARG A 130 0.92 -3.05 -20.30
CA ARG A 130 1.83 -2.62 -21.38
C ARG A 130 3.27 -3.00 -21.03
N GLU A 131 3.71 -4.13 -21.59
CA GLU A 131 5.09 -4.40 -22.03
C GLU A 131 6.09 -5.21 -21.16
N PHE A 132 5.84 -5.61 -19.90
CA PHE A 132 6.98 -6.02 -19.04
C PHE A 132 7.34 -7.52 -18.87
N TRP A 133 6.56 -8.53 -19.31
CA TRP A 133 6.94 -9.96 -19.09
C TRP A 133 6.97 -10.88 -20.32
N ARG A 134 7.36 -10.37 -21.50
CA ARG A 134 7.97 -11.22 -22.55
C ARG A 134 9.45 -11.50 -22.25
N GLY A 135 9.78 -12.05 -21.08
CA GLY A 135 11.15 -12.37 -20.67
C GLY A 135 11.20 -13.54 -19.68
N PRO A 136 12.15 -14.49 -19.81
CA PRO A 136 12.03 -15.83 -19.27
C PRO A 136 12.45 -15.88 -17.81
N LEU A 137 11.48 -15.96 -16.89
CA LEU A 137 11.72 -16.45 -15.53
C LEU A 137 11.03 -17.78 -15.24
N CYS A 138 10.47 -18.44 -16.25
CA CYS A 138 10.43 -19.90 -16.27
C CYS A 138 11.86 -20.38 -16.54
N LEU A 139 12.69 -20.44 -15.49
CA LEU A 139 13.84 -21.35 -15.48
C LEU A 139 13.25 -22.75 -15.71
N GLU A 140 13.29 -23.21 -16.96
CA GLU A 140 13.29 -24.62 -17.24
C GLU A 140 14.41 -25.21 -16.41
N ALA A 141 14.05 -25.97 -15.37
CA ALA A 141 14.99 -26.90 -14.79
C ALA A 141 15.41 -27.83 -15.92
N GLU A 142 16.62 -27.64 -16.43
CA GLU A 142 17.29 -28.59 -17.31
C GLU A 142 17.32 -29.94 -16.59
N ILE A 143 16.33 -30.78 -16.86
CA ILE A 143 16.39 -32.20 -16.51
C ILE A 143 17.31 -32.82 -17.56
N GLY A 144 18.60 -32.74 -17.31
CA GLY A 144 19.60 -33.53 -18.02
C GLY A 144 19.34 -35.01 -17.77
N VAL A 145 18.65 -35.67 -18.70
CA VAL A 145 18.69 -37.13 -18.86
C VAL A 145 19.34 -37.42 -20.20
N ALA A 146 20.66 -37.55 -20.19
CA ALA A 146 21.39 -38.19 -21.27
C ALA A 146 21.24 -39.71 -21.11
N HIS A 147 20.63 -40.35 -22.11
CA HIS A 147 20.70 -41.78 -22.38
C HIS A 147 21.69 -42.03 -23.51
#